data_AF-A0A5P9NLX2-F1
#
_entry.id   AF-A0A5P9NLX2-F1
#
_cell.length_a   1.000
_cell.length_b   1.000
_cell.length_c   1.000
_cell.angle_alpha   90.00
_cell.angle_beta   90.00
_cell.angle_gamma   90.00
#
_symmetry.space_group_name_H-M   'P 1'
#
loop_
_entity.id
_entity.type
_entity.pdbx_description
1 polymer ?
#
loop_
_entity_poly.entity_id
_entity_poly.type
_entity_poly.pdbx_seq_one_letter_code
_entity_poly.pdbx_strand_id
1 'polypeptide(L)'
;MSELINARPSSRVAFLLPLLLAMSFANSSRALEVLTVHELVAHCTFLQSDPEGADGQYCTRYIQGFIDGAVETDARIAKEVVTGSADSLTERAKRTRMPRRDMYDRPGSLAGFCLGDPLPLRQVVDTVVNDLVVLDIDETAESPARIAVDDSLRQHYPCSE
;
A
#
# COMPACT_ATOMS: atom_id res chain seq x y z
N MET A 1 -29.75 63.82 -25.59
CA MET A 1 -29.50 63.65 -24.14
C MET A 1 -29.56 62.15 -23.85
N SER A 2 -28.40 61.48 -23.84
CA SER A 2 -28.29 60.06 -23.52
C SER A 2 -27.58 59.96 -22.16
N GLU A 3 -28.30 59.53 -21.13
CA GLU A 3 -27.69 59.20 -19.85
C GLU A 3 -27.04 57.82 -19.95
N LEU A 4 -25.71 57.82 -19.83
CA LEU A 4 -24.88 56.63 -19.65
C LEU A 4 -25.18 56.04 -18.27
N ILE A 5 -25.87 54.89 -18.26
CA ILE A 5 -26.01 54.05 -17.06
C ILE A 5 -24.63 53.47 -16.75
N ASN A 6 -23.91 54.16 -15.87
CA ASN A 6 -22.64 53.72 -15.30
C ASN A 6 -22.93 52.66 -14.23
N ALA A 7 -23.07 51.40 -14.65
CA ALA A 7 -23.17 50.26 -13.75
C ALA A 7 -21.81 50.02 -13.10
N ARG A 8 -21.58 50.57 -11.90
CA ARG A 8 -20.45 50.20 -11.05
C ARG A 8 -20.54 48.70 -10.72
N PRO A 9 -19.58 47.85 -11.14
CA PRO A 9 -19.59 46.47 -10.71
C PRO A 9 -19.35 46.43 -9.20
N SER A 10 -20.32 45.84 -8.49
CA SER A 10 -20.24 45.53 -7.06
C SER A 10 -18.93 44.80 -6.76
N SER A 11 -18.17 45.31 -5.79
CA SER A 11 -16.88 44.78 -5.31
C SER A 11 -16.92 43.27 -4.96
N ARG A 12 -18.12 42.71 -4.75
CA ARG A 12 -18.34 41.28 -4.50
C ARG A 12 -18.16 40.38 -5.74
N VAL A 13 -18.34 40.92 -6.95
CA VAL A 13 -18.23 40.16 -8.21
C VAL A 13 -16.76 39.96 -8.62
N ALA A 14 -15.88 40.89 -8.26
CA ALA A 14 -14.46 40.86 -8.63
C ALA A 14 -13.68 39.68 -7.99
N PHE A 15 -14.14 39.18 -6.84
CA PHE A 15 -13.50 38.05 -6.15
C PHE A 15 -14.02 36.67 -6.60
N LEU A 16 -15.18 36.59 -7.27
CA LEU A 16 -15.75 35.31 -7.72
C LEU A 16 -15.07 34.78 -8.98
N LEU A 17 -14.59 35.69 -9.85
CA LEU A 17 -13.93 35.33 -11.11
C LEU A 17 -12.59 34.59 -10.92
N PRO A 18 -11.64 35.03 -10.06
CA PRO A 18 -10.39 34.30 -9.85
C PRO A 18 -10.58 32.96 -9.11
N LEU A 19 -11.60 32.85 -8.25
CA LEU A 19 -11.92 31.60 -7.55
C LEU A 19 -12.43 30.52 -8.51
N LEU A 20 -13.28 30.89 -9.47
CA LEU A 20 -13.77 29.99 -10.51
C LEU A 20 -12.65 29.53 -11.45
N LEU A 21 -11.70 30.41 -11.77
CA LEU A 21 -10.55 30.06 -12.60
C LEU A 21 -9.59 29.09 -11.89
N ALA A 22 -9.40 29.22 -10.57
CA ALA A 22 -8.57 28.31 -9.78
C ALA A 22 -9.12 26.87 -9.74
N MET A 23 -10.46 26.72 -9.74
CA MET A 23 -11.11 25.40 -9.78
C MET A 23 -10.94 24.68 -11.13
N SER A 24 -10.64 25.40 -12.22
CA SER A 24 -10.40 24.79 -13.54
C SER A 24 -9.03 24.13 -13.67
N PHE A 25 -8.09 24.41 -12.76
CA PHE A 25 -6.78 23.75 -12.71
C PHE A 25 -6.75 22.56 -11.74
N ALA A 26 -7.89 22.14 -11.21
CA ALA A 26 -7.98 20.91 -10.44
C ALA A 26 -7.67 19.73 -11.37
N ASN A 27 -6.47 19.17 -11.25
CA ASN A 27 -6.11 17.91 -11.91
C ASN A 27 -7.19 16.89 -11.57
N SER A 28 -7.75 16.23 -12.60
CA SER A 28 -8.63 15.10 -12.40
C SER A 28 -7.86 14.07 -11.57
N SER A 29 -8.25 13.86 -10.32
CA SER A 29 -7.73 12.76 -9.52
C SER A 29 -8.23 11.48 -10.17
N ARG A 30 -7.41 10.87 -11.03
CA ARG A 30 -7.65 9.50 -11.47
C ARG A 30 -7.58 8.65 -10.21
N ALA A 31 -8.63 7.87 -9.98
CA ALA A 31 -8.61 6.85 -8.95
C ALA A 31 -7.34 6.02 -9.14
N LEU A 32 -6.62 5.72 -8.05
CA LEU A 32 -5.46 4.83 -8.09
C LEU A 32 -5.91 3.51 -8.72
N GLU A 33 -5.44 3.24 -9.94
CA GLU A 33 -5.62 1.94 -10.57
C GLU A 33 -4.87 0.91 -9.73
N VAL A 34 -5.54 -0.21 -9.46
CA VAL A 34 -5.01 -1.24 -8.59
C VAL A 34 -4.00 -2.03 -9.40
N LEU A 35 -2.73 -2.02 -8.97
CA LEU A 35 -1.67 -2.81 -9.62
C LEU A 35 -2.06 -4.28 -9.67
N THR A 36 -2.10 -4.86 -10.87
CA THR A 36 -2.46 -6.27 -11.09
C THR A 36 -1.24 -7.18 -10.98
N VAL A 37 -1.49 -8.49 -10.84
CA VAL A 37 -0.42 -9.51 -10.86
C VAL A 37 0.37 -9.41 -12.17
N HIS A 38 -0.32 -9.29 -13.31
CA HIS A 38 0.31 -9.16 -14.61
C HIS A 38 1.28 -7.98 -14.70
N GLU A 39 0.82 -6.80 -14.27
CA GLU A 39 1.62 -5.58 -14.29
C GLU A 39 2.86 -5.71 -13.40
N LEU A 40 2.72 -6.29 -12.21
CA LEU A 40 3.86 -6.52 -11.32
C LEU A 40 4.84 -7.53 -11.92
N VAL A 41 4.36 -8.65 -12.47
CA VAL A 41 5.19 -9.70 -13.09
C VAL A 41 5.97 -9.14 -14.27
N ALA A 42 5.36 -8.30 -15.10
CA ALA A 42 6.02 -7.65 -16.23
C ALA A 42 7.30 -6.91 -15.79
N HIS A 43 7.27 -6.20 -14.66
CA HIS A 43 8.45 -5.56 -14.08
C HIS A 43 9.44 -6.59 -13.48
N CYS A 44 8.93 -7.62 -12.81
CA CYS A 44 9.76 -8.64 -12.16
C CYS A 44 10.54 -9.53 -13.14
N THR A 45 10.17 -9.59 -14.43
CA THR A 45 10.92 -10.34 -15.45
C THR A 45 12.39 -9.90 -15.57
N PHE A 46 12.70 -8.63 -15.24
CA PHE A 46 14.05 -8.08 -15.31
C PHE A 46 14.85 -8.22 -14.01
N LEU A 47 14.25 -8.78 -12.95
CA LEU A 47 14.85 -8.83 -11.62
C LEU A 47 16.24 -9.48 -11.59
N GLN A 48 16.48 -10.52 -12.41
CA GLN A 48 17.77 -11.20 -12.46
C GLN A 48 18.74 -10.60 -13.48
N SER A 49 18.23 -10.12 -14.62
CA SER A 49 19.06 -9.60 -15.71
C SER A 49 19.52 -8.17 -15.51
N ASP A 50 18.68 -7.34 -14.87
CA ASP A 50 18.95 -5.93 -14.58
C ASP A 50 18.29 -5.49 -13.25
N PRO A 51 18.78 -5.97 -12.09
CA PRO A 51 18.18 -5.70 -10.79
C PRO A 51 18.18 -4.21 -10.41
N GLU A 52 19.18 -3.46 -10.89
CA GLU A 52 19.31 -2.02 -10.64
C GLU A 52 18.58 -1.18 -11.71
N GLY A 53 18.05 -1.82 -12.75
CA GLY A 53 17.19 -1.20 -13.74
C GLY A 53 15.85 -0.76 -13.15
N ALA A 54 15.12 0.10 -13.87
CA ALA A 54 13.85 0.64 -13.39
C ALA A 54 12.84 -0.45 -13.03
N ASP A 55 12.74 -1.50 -13.85
CA ASP A 55 11.80 -2.60 -13.66
C ASP A 55 12.20 -3.53 -12.49
N GLY A 56 13.48 -3.90 -12.41
CA GLY A 56 14.00 -4.71 -11.30
C GLY A 56 13.86 -4.00 -9.94
N GLN A 57 14.14 -2.70 -9.91
CA GLN A 57 13.90 -1.86 -8.75
C GLN A 57 12.41 -1.73 -8.44
N TYR A 58 11.55 -1.54 -9.43
CA TYR A 58 10.10 -1.46 -9.22
C TYR A 58 9.58 -2.71 -8.52
N CYS A 59 9.89 -3.89 -9.06
CA CYS A 59 9.50 -5.18 -8.48
C CYS A 59 9.97 -5.32 -7.03
N THR A 60 11.26 -5.09 -6.78
CA THR A 60 11.87 -5.22 -5.46
C THR A 60 11.24 -4.25 -4.46
N ARG A 61 11.06 -2.98 -4.85
CA ARG A 61 10.54 -1.93 -3.97
C ARG A 61 9.05 -2.09 -3.70
N TYR A 62 8.28 -2.61 -4.65
CA TYR A 62 6.87 -2.92 -4.41
C TYR A 62 6.72 -3.97 -3.30
N ILE A 63 7.42 -5.09 -3.42
CA ILE A 63 7.36 -6.19 -2.43
C ILE A 63 7.95 -5.73 -1.09
N GLN A 64 9.09 -5.04 -1.11
CA GLN A 64 9.67 -4.47 0.10
C GLN A 64 8.69 -3.49 0.79
N GLY A 65 8.07 -2.59 0.03
CA GLY A 65 7.10 -1.63 0.56
C GLY A 65 5.86 -2.30 1.15
N PHE A 66 5.42 -3.42 0.58
CA PHE A 66 4.35 -4.24 1.17
C PHE A 66 4.77 -4.79 2.54
N ILE A 67 5.96 -5.41 2.61
CA ILE A 67 6.52 -5.94 3.86
C ILE A 67 6.65 -4.83 4.90
N ASP A 68 7.30 -3.72 4.55
CA ASP A 68 7.52 -2.59 5.44
C ASP A 68 6.18 -2.03 5.97
N GLY A 69 5.14 -1.97 5.12
CA GLY A 69 3.79 -1.54 5.51
C GLY A 69 3.09 -2.48 6.49
N ALA A 70 3.25 -3.79 6.32
CA ALA A 70 2.75 -4.80 7.25
C ALA A 70 3.49 -4.70 8.60
N VAL A 71 4.81 -4.62 8.57
CA VAL A 71 5.66 -4.54 9.78
C VAL A 71 5.38 -3.27 10.60
N GLU A 72 5.26 -2.11 9.96
CA GLU A 72 4.97 -0.84 10.66
C GLU A 72 3.58 -0.87 11.32
N THR A 73 2.60 -1.48 10.66
CA THR A 73 1.27 -1.67 11.24
C THR A 73 1.32 -2.55 12.48
N ASP A 74 2.09 -3.63 12.42
CA ASP A 74 2.28 -4.55 13.54
C ASP A 74 3.01 -3.89 14.71
N ALA A 75 4.06 -3.12 14.43
CA ALA A 75 4.82 -2.38 15.44
C ALA A 75 3.94 -1.35 16.17
N ARG A 76 3.08 -0.63 15.44
CA ARG A 76 2.13 0.32 16.05
C ARG A 76 1.14 -0.40 16.97
N ILE A 77 0.54 -1.49 16.49
CA ILE A 77 -0.41 -2.27 17.28
C ILE A 77 0.26 -2.86 18.52
N ALA A 78 1.43 -3.47 18.36
CA ALA A 78 2.21 -4.04 19.47
C ALA A 78 2.55 -2.98 20.53
N LYS A 79 2.96 -1.77 20.10
CA LYS A 79 3.24 -0.65 20.99
C LYS A 79 1.99 -0.23 21.78
N GLU A 80 0.87 0.02 21.12
CA GLU A 80 -0.41 0.34 21.77
C GLU A 80 -0.85 -0.76 22.74
N VAL A 81 -0.59 -2.02 22.39
CA VAL A 81 -0.87 -3.16 23.25
C VAL A 81 -0.06 -3.10 24.54
N VAL A 82 1.25 -2.84 24.42
CA VAL A 82 2.19 -2.80 25.55
C VAL A 82 1.98 -1.58 26.44
N THR A 83 1.74 -0.40 25.85
CA THR A 83 1.56 0.86 26.61
C THR A 83 0.17 1.01 27.22
N GLY A 84 -0.76 0.11 26.90
CA GLY A 84 -2.15 0.19 27.36
C GLY A 84 -2.92 1.40 26.80
N SER A 85 -2.40 2.02 25.74
CA SER A 85 -3.02 3.16 25.05
C SER A 85 -3.88 2.71 23.87
N ALA A 86 -4.19 1.41 23.80
CA ALA A 86 -5.04 0.83 22.77
C ALA A 86 -6.48 1.36 22.91
N ASP A 87 -7.06 1.79 21.79
CA ASP A 87 -8.46 2.23 21.76
C ASP A 87 -9.43 1.11 22.13
N SER A 88 -10.67 1.47 22.47
CA SER A 88 -11.71 0.52 22.89
C SER A 88 -11.98 -0.62 21.87
N LEU A 89 -11.79 -0.36 20.58
CA LEU A 89 -11.88 -1.38 19.52
C LEU A 89 -10.71 -2.36 19.58
N THR A 90 -9.49 -1.85 19.75
CA THR A 90 -8.26 -2.65 19.89
C THR A 90 -8.32 -3.50 21.17
N GLU A 91 -8.83 -2.96 22.28
CA GLU A 91 -9.05 -3.73 23.52
C GLU A 91 -10.09 -4.86 23.34
N ARG A 92 -11.16 -4.61 22.58
CA ARG A 92 -12.14 -5.66 22.27
C ARG A 92 -11.55 -6.74 21.36
N ALA A 93 -10.72 -6.34 20.39
CA ALA A 93 -10.00 -7.26 19.53
C ALA A 93 -9.01 -8.12 20.33
N LYS A 94 -8.27 -7.55 21.29
CA LYS A 94 -7.39 -8.32 22.20
C LYS A 94 -8.12 -9.43 22.93
N ARG A 95 -9.32 -9.14 23.45
CA ARG A 95 -10.09 -10.12 24.24
C ARG A 95 -10.69 -11.26 23.39
N THR A 96 -10.87 -11.06 22.09
CA THR A 96 -11.67 -11.99 21.26
C THR A 96 -10.98 -12.52 20.02
N ARG A 97 -9.89 -11.89 19.56
CA ARG A 97 -9.33 -12.11 18.20
C ARG A 97 -7.82 -11.93 18.06
N MET A 98 -7.12 -11.23 18.95
CA MET A 98 -5.68 -11.03 18.77
C MET A 98 -4.87 -12.26 19.19
N PRO A 99 -3.75 -12.55 18.50
CA PRO A 99 -2.81 -13.57 18.89
C PRO A 99 -2.13 -13.30 20.25
N ARG A 100 -1.44 -14.31 20.78
CA ARG A 100 -0.70 -14.20 22.06
C ARG A 100 0.44 -13.18 21.98
N ARG A 101 0.86 -12.69 23.15
CA ARG A 101 1.80 -11.57 23.28
C ARG A 101 3.21 -11.84 22.73
N ASP A 102 3.61 -13.10 22.68
CA ASP A 102 4.85 -13.60 22.09
C ASP A 102 4.85 -13.55 20.56
N MET A 103 3.68 -13.50 19.92
CA MET A 103 3.58 -13.43 18.47
C MET A 103 3.93 -12.04 17.92
N TYR A 104 3.84 -10.97 18.72
CA TYR A 104 4.18 -9.59 18.30
C TYR A 104 5.68 -9.35 18.08
N ASP A 105 6.56 -10.27 18.49
CA ASP A 105 8.01 -10.06 18.44
C ASP A 105 8.61 -10.22 17.03
N ARG A 106 7.83 -10.70 16.04
CA ARG A 106 8.30 -10.93 14.68
C ARG A 106 7.67 -9.98 13.65
N PRO A 107 8.45 -9.45 12.69
CA PRO A 107 7.93 -8.58 11.63
C PRO A 107 6.84 -9.29 10.80
N GLY A 108 5.65 -8.67 10.70
CA GLY A 108 4.53 -9.13 9.89
C GLY A 108 3.61 -10.16 10.54
N SER A 109 3.84 -10.51 11.80
CA SER A 109 3.13 -11.59 12.47
C SER A 109 1.62 -11.37 12.60
N LEU A 110 1.12 -10.13 12.69
CA LEU A 110 -0.33 -9.86 12.68
C LEU A 110 -0.91 -9.91 11.28
N ALA A 111 -0.09 -9.72 10.25
CA ALA A 111 -0.44 -10.06 8.87
C ALA A 111 -0.40 -11.58 8.62
N GLY A 112 0.07 -12.37 9.59
CA GLY A 112 0.04 -13.84 9.54
C GLY A 112 1.25 -14.47 8.85
N PHE A 113 2.33 -13.71 8.65
CA PHE A 113 3.61 -14.22 8.17
C PHE A 113 4.74 -13.76 9.09
N CYS A 114 5.82 -14.53 9.21
CA CYS A 114 6.93 -14.21 10.09
C CYS A 114 8.24 -14.28 9.30
N LEU A 115 8.85 -13.11 9.09
CA LEU A 115 10.14 -13.02 8.44
C LEU A 115 11.28 -13.10 9.47
N GLY A 116 12.42 -13.67 9.06
CA GLY A 116 13.60 -13.76 9.92
C GLY A 116 14.21 -12.40 10.25
N ASP A 117 14.99 -12.34 11.33
CA ASP A 117 15.83 -11.19 11.68
C ASP A 117 17.32 -11.64 11.67
N PRO A 118 18.15 -11.18 10.72
CA PRO A 118 17.88 -10.14 9.71
C PRO A 118 17.01 -10.63 8.54
N LEU A 119 16.20 -9.72 7.96
CA LEU A 119 15.29 -9.99 6.84
C LEU A 119 16.08 -10.37 5.56
N PRO A 120 15.96 -11.60 5.03
CA PRO A 120 16.61 -12.00 3.79
C PRO A 120 15.83 -11.49 2.56
N LEU A 121 15.74 -10.17 2.38
CA LEU A 121 14.85 -9.52 1.41
C LEU A 121 14.94 -10.11 0.00
N ARG A 122 16.15 -10.38 -0.51
CA ARG A 122 16.34 -10.96 -1.84
C ARG A 122 15.65 -12.31 -1.98
N GLN A 123 15.81 -13.19 -1.00
CA GLN A 123 15.20 -14.52 -1.02
C GLN A 123 13.67 -14.44 -0.92
N VAL A 124 13.16 -13.51 -0.12
CA VAL A 124 11.72 -13.27 0.02
C VAL A 124 11.15 -12.77 -1.30
N VAL A 125 11.79 -11.78 -1.92
CA VAL A 125 11.40 -11.25 -3.24
C VAL A 125 11.42 -12.35 -4.29
N ASP A 126 12.50 -13.13 -4.38
CA ASP A 126 12.60 -14.24 -5.35
C ASP A 126 11.49 -15.27 -5.16
N THR A 127 11.14 -15.61 -3.92
CA THR A 127 10.07 -16.55 -3.59
C THR A 127 8.70 -16.02 -4.03
N VAL A 128 8.39 -14.77 -3.68
CA VAL A 128 7.14 -14.11 -4.05
C VAL A 128 7.00 -13.98 -5.56
N VAL A 129 8.07 -13.60 -6.26
CA VAL A 129 8.07 -13.47 -7.72
C VAL A 129 7.79 -14.81 -8.40
N ASN A 130 8.34 -15.91 -7.89
CA ASN A 130 8.06 -17.24 -8.46
C ASN A 130 6.57 -17.61 -8.35
N ASP A 131 5.91 -17.28 -7.25
CA ASP A 131 4.46 -17.51 -7.10
C ASP A 131 3.66 -16.58 -8.03
N LEU A 132 4.05 -15.31 -8.15
CA LEU A 132 3.39 -14.36 -9.03
C LEU A 132 3.43 -14.79 -10.51
N VAL A 133 4.56 -15.33 -10.96
CA VAL A 133 4.71 -15.87 -12.33
C VAL A 133 3.76 -17.04 -12.57
N VAL A 134 3.47 -17.86 -11.57
CA VAL A 134 2.48 -18.95 -11.68
C VAL A 134 1.05 -18.41 -11.78
N LEU A 135 0.78 -17.28 -11.13
CA LEU A 135 -0.53 -16.61 -11.11
C LEU A 135 -0.78 -15.70 -12.32
N ASP A 136 0.23 -15.42 -13.14
CA ASP A 136 0.13 -14.59 -14.35
C ASP A 136 -0.53 -15.32 -15.53
N ILE A 137 -1.73 -15.85 -15.30
CA ILE A 137 -2.52 -16.61 -16.27
C ILE A 137 -3.98 -16.17 -16.15
N ASP A 138 -4.62 -15.90 -17.29
CA ASP A 138 -6.06 -15.62 -17.40
C ASP A 138 -6.61 -14.65 -16.34
N GLU A 139 -7.65 -15.04 -15.59
CA GLU A 139 -8.33 -14.18 -14.60
C GLU A 139 -7.47 -13.87 -13.36
N THR A 140 -6.49 -14.72 -13.02
CA THR A 140 -5.62 -14.46 -11.86
C THR A 140 -4.57 -13.39 -12.17
N ALA A 141 -4.22 -13.20 -13.45
CA ALA A 141 -3.31 -12.15 -13.89
C ALA A 141 -3.87 -10.73 -13.62
N GLU A 142 -5.20 -10.57 -13.73
CA GLU A 142 -5.89 -9.29 -13.50
C GLU A 142 -6.23 -9.06 -12.01
N SER A 143 -5.92 -10.02 -11.15
CA SER A 143 -6.17 -9.88 -9.72
C SER A 143 -5.20 -8.86 -9.08
N PRO A 144 -5.59 -8.20 -7.98
CA PRO A 144 -4.70 -7.24 -7.31
C PRO A 144 -3.40 -7.89 -6.82
N ALA A 145 -2.25 -7.39 -7.26
CA ALA A 145 -0.94 -7.90 -6.88
C ALA A 145 -0.74 -7.98 -5.36
N ARG A 146 -1.28 -7.01 -4.61
CA ARG A 146 -1.20 -6.97 -3.15
C ARG A 146 -1.75 -8.23 -2.47
N ILE A 147 -2.77 -8.87 -3.06
CA ILE A 147 -3.40 -10.07 -2.50
C ILE A 147 -2.50 -11.27 -2.75
N ALA A 148 -1.99 -11.41 -3.98
CA ALA A 148 -1.05 -12.47 -4.32
C ALA A 148 0.25 -12.40 -3.51
N VAL A 149 0.77 -11.19 -3.25
CA VAL A 149 1.94 -10.99 -2.39
C VAL A 149 1.65 -11.40 -0.94
N ASP A 150 0.49 -11.02 -0.39
CA ASP A 150 0.08 -11.42 0.96
C ASP A 150 -0.04 -12.94 1.10
N ASP A 151 -0.74 -13.57 0.16
CA ASP A 151 -0.95 -15.02 0.15
C ASP A 151 0.36 -15.79 0.02
N SER A 152 1.27 -15.34 -0.87
CA SER A 152 2.61 -15.92 -1.02
C SER A 152 3.42 -15.83 0.28
N LEU A 153 3.45 -14.66 0.93
CA LEU A 153 4.17 -14.47 2.19
C LEU A 153 3.62 -15.38 3.30
N ARG A 154 2.30 -15.49 3.42
CA ARG A 154 1.64 -16.34 4.43
C ARG A 154 1.87 -17.83 4.16
N GLN A 155 1.96 -18.23 2.89
CA GLN A 155 2.19 -19.62 2.49
C GLN A 155 3.64 -20.06 2.76
N HIS A 156 4.63 -19.24 2.41
CA HIS A 156 6.05 -19.61 2.50
C HIS A 156 6.71 -19.24 3.82
N TYR A 157 6.17 -18.26 4.53
CA TYR A 157 6.72 -17.78 5.80
C TYR A 157 5.68 -17.81 6.94
N PRO A 158 5.03 -18.96 7.22
CA PRO A 158 4.07 -19.04 8.32
C PRO A 158 4.77 -18.81 9.66
N CYS A 159 4.10 -18.09 10.56
CA CYS A 159 4.56 -17.98 11.95
C CYS A 159 4.46 -19.33 12.66
N SER A 160 5.57 -19.79 13.26
CA SER A 160 5.53 -20.90 14.21
C SER A 160 4.73 -20.50 15.44
N GLU A 161 3.87 -21.38 15.95
CA GLU A 161 3.19 -21.20 17.25
C GLU A 161 4.16 -21.10 18.44
#